data_AF-A0A2D4XCA0-F1
#
_entry.id   AF-A0A2D4XCA0-F1
#
_cell.length_a   1.000
_cell.length_b   1.000
_cell.length_c   1.000
_cell.angle_alpha   90.00
_cell.angle_beta   90.00
_cell.angle_gamma   90.00
#
_symmetry.space_group_name_H-M   'P 1'
#
loop_
_entity.id
_entity.type
_entity.pdbx_description
1 polymer ?
#
loop_
_entity_poly.entity_id
_entity_poly.type
_entity_poly.pdbx_seq_one_letter_code
_entity_poly.pdbx_strand_id
1 'polypeptide(L)'
;PYSLKLTLDGKEYTRDLTYSTIQWDSSQWTGADALTLDITGVDGIARGVVKEDPDRCSGDAENCLVGVVMSGWSGLDTGAEYPARMPFADFTVEAVLMEGNDVAIDYPTITVTNTVATWDSNGGLFGSGSGYWGDYGSEFAMGGSVFDANFGKYVPKDEFDSAGDYGCYSFTITVSQEGSNPLTDTSYYEYSTSNSNDIWASVSSC
;
A
#
# COMPACT_ATOMS: atom_id res chain seq x y z
N PRO A 1 7.19 2.78 -25.59
CA PRO A 1 6.90 1.49 -26.26
C PRO A 1 8.21 0.70 -26.45
N TYR A 2 8.26 -0.54 -25.97
CA TYR A 2 9.46 -1.39 -26.06
C TYR A 2 9.51 -2.07 -27.42
N SER A 3 10.65 -2.00 -28.10
CA SER A 3 10.81 -2.62 -29.41
C SER A 3 12.09 -3.45 -29.49
N LEU A 4 11.98 -4.66 -30.02
CA LEU A 4 13.12 -5.49 -30.37
C LEU A 4 13.51 -5.19 -31.81
N LYS A 5 14.74 -4.73 -32.01
CA LYS A 5 15.33 -4.57 -33.34
C LYS A 5 16.33 -5.69 -33.60
N LEU A 6 16.14 -6.41 -34.70
CA LEU A 6 17.02 -7.49 -35.15
C LEU A 6 17.54 -7.17 -36.54
N THR A 7 18.84 -7.36 -36.75
CA THR A 7 19.44 -7.32 -38.08
C THR A 7 19.78 -8.74 -38.51
N LEU A 8 19.12 -9.23 -39.56
CA LEU A 8 19.36 -10.54 -40.16
C LEU A 8 19.74 -10.35 -41.62
N ASP A 9 20.89 -10.86 -42.03
CA ASP A 9 21.42 -10.75 -43.40
C ASP A 9 21.43 -9.30 -43.94
N GLY A 10 21.74 -8.34 -43.06
CA GLY A 10 21.77 -6.91 -43.40
C GLY A 10 20.39 -6.23 -43.49
N LYS A 11 19.30 -6.95 -43.20
CA LYS A 11 17.94 -6.41 -43.15
C LYS A 11 17.48 -6.21 -41.70
N GLU A 12 16.93 -5.04 -41.41
CA GLU A 12 16.38 -4.70 -40.10
C GLU A 12 14.93 -5.17 -39.98
N TYR A 13 14.62 -5.76 -38.83
CA TYR A 13 13.29 -6.17 -38.41
C TYR A 13 13.00 -5.55 -37.05
N THR A 14 11.80 -5.00 -36.88
CA THR A 14 11.35 -4.43 -35.61
C THR A 14 10.10 -5.16 -35.14
N ARG A 15 10.05 -5.51 -33.86
CA ARG A 15 8.88 -6.09 -33.21
C ARG A 15 8.50 -5.26 -31.98
N ASP A 16 7.23 -4.89 -31.89
CA ASP A 16 6.67 -4.30 -30.67
C ASP A 16 6.56 -5.37 -29.57
N LEU A 17 7.12 -5.07 -28.40
CA LEU A 17 7.12 -5.95 -27.25
C LEU A 17 6.04 -5.62 -26.22
N THR A 18 5.31 -4.52 -26.36
CA THR A 18 4.36 -4.01 -25.35
C THR A 18 3.36 -5.08 -24.89
N TYR A 19 2.79 -5.85 -25.83
CA TYR A 19 1.85 -6.94 -25.54
C TYR A 19 2.46 -8.34 -25.66
N SER A 20 3.80 -8.42 -25.71
CA SER A 20 4.47 -9.72 -25.73
C SER A 20 4.36 -10.37 -24.37
N THR A 21 4.07 -11.66 -24.35
CA THR A 21 4.14 -12.45 -23.13
C THR A 21 5.60 -12.66 -22.73
N ILE A 22 5.94 -12.28 -21.50
CA ILE A 22 7.21 -12.59 -20.85
C ILE A 22 6.93 -13.68 -19.82
N GLN A 23 7.65 -14.79 -19.92
CA GLN A 23 7.54 -15.90 -18.97
C GLN A 23 8.82 -15.94 -18.14
N TRP A 24 8.66 -15.89 -16.82
CA TRP A 24 9.74 -15.93 -15.85
C TRP A 24 9.40 -16.92 -14.75
N ASP A 25 10.10 -18.05 -14.75
CA ASP A 25 9.78 -19.19 -13.89
C ASP A 25 8.29 -19.61 -14.02
N SER A 26 7.53 -19.59 -12.93
CA SER A 26 6.08 -19.88 -12.91
C SER A 26 5.19 -18.67 -13.22
N SER A 27 5.76 -17.48 -13.42
CA SER A 27 5.04 -16.23 -13.61
C SER A 27 4.97 -15.82 -15.09
N GLN A 28 3.84 -15.21 -15.47
CA GLN A 28 3.59 -14.70 -16.80
C GLN A 28 3.21 -13.21 -16.73
N TRP A 29 3.90 -12.39 -17.52
CA TRP A 29 3.74 -10.93 -17.56
C TRP A 29 3.55 -10.44 -18.99
N THR A 30 3.04 -9.21 -19.14
CA THR A 30 3.12 -8.51 -20.42
C THR A 30 4.45 -7.77 -20.54
N GLY A 31 4.87 -7.43 -21.76
CA GLY A 31 6.07 -6.64 -21.97
C GLY A 31 5.93 -5.21 -21.46
N ALA A 32 4.72 -4.68 -21.33
CA ALA A 32 4.49 -3.42 -20.61
C ALA A 32 4.91 -3.56 -19.14
N ASP A 33 4.44 -4.59 -18.43
CA ASP A 33 4.71 -4.78 -17.00
C ASP A 33 6.18 -5.11 -16.70
N ALA A 34 6.80 -5.97 -17.53
CA ALA A 34 8.11 -6.55 -17.21
C ALA A 34 9.30 -5.88 -17.92
N LEU A 35 9.06 -4.93 -18.84
CA LEU A 35 10.15 -4.17 -19.48
C LEU A 35 10.24 -2.72 -19.01
N THR A 36 9.22 -2.23 -18.29
CA THR A 36 9.34 -0.98 -17.52
C THR A 36 9.73 -1.29 -16.09
N LEU A 37 10.60 -0.44 -15.54
CA LEU A 37 10.97 -0.45 -14.12
C LEU A 37 10.49 0.82 -13.41
N ASP A 38 9.97 1.79 -14.18
CA ASP A 38 9.53 3.09 -13.66
C ASP A 38 8.18 2.94 -12.95
N ILE A 39 8.14 3.30 -11.67
CA ILE A 39 6.88 3.43 -10.95
C ILE A 39 6.21 4.72 -11.40
N THR A 40 4.96 4.62 -11.85
CA THR A 40 4.18 5.75 -12.37
C THR A 40 2.82 5.91 -11.71
N GLY A 41 2.39 4.96 -10.89
CA GLY A 41 1.16 5.02 -10.11
C GLY A 41 1.35 4.54 -8.68
N VAL A 42 0.60 5.15 -7.76
CA VAL A 42 0.54 4.84 -6.34
C VAL A 42 -0.89 5.05 -5.85
N ASP A 43 -1.33 4.23 -4.90
CA ASP A 43 -2.63 4.37 -4.21
C ASP A 43 -2.47 3.84 -2.77
N GLY A 44 -3.25 4.36 -1.82
CA GLY A 44 -3.21 3.91 -0.43
C GLY A 44 -4.54 3.99 0.29
N ILE A 45 -4.87 2.97 1.07
CA ILE A 45 -6.08 2.98 1.92
C ILE A 45 -5.79 2.55 3.36
N ALA A 46 -6.52 3.18 4.30
CA ALA A 46 -6.62 2.77 5.70
C ALA A 46 -8.08 2.37 6.04
N ARG A 47 -8.28 1.13 6.46
CA ARG A 47 -9.58 0.58 6.85
C ARG A 47 -9.66 0.47 8.36
N GLY A 48 -10.64 1.15 8.97
CA GLY A 48 -10.94 0.97 10.38
C GLY A 48 -11.43 -0.44 10.70
N VAL A 49 -10.89 -1.02 11.76
CA VAL A 49 -11.36 -2.27 12.37
C VAL A 49 -12.37 -1.90 13.44
N VAL A 50 -13.65 -1.91 13.06
CA VAL A 50 -14.76 -1.62 13.97
C VAL A 50 -15.43 -2.93 14.36
N LYS A 51 -15.39 -3.28 15.64
CA LYS A 51 -15.95 -4.53 16.17
C LYS A 51 -16.28 -4.43 17.65
N GLU A 52 -17.00 -5.41 18.16
CA GLU A 52 -17.17 -5.61 19.60
C GLU A 52 -15.83 -6.04 20.23
N ASP A 53 -15.38 -5.30 21.24
CA ASP A 53 -14.17 -5.62 22.00
C ASP A 53 -14.31 -5.12 23.44
N PRO A 54 -14.63 -6.00 24.42
CA PRO A 54 -14.89 -5.58 25.79
C PRO A 54 -13.69 -4.92 26.50
N ASP A 55 -12.47 -5.20 26.03
CA ASP A 55 -11.23 -4.70 26.64
C ASP A 55 -10.84 -3.35 26.04
N ARG A 56 -11.18 -3.10 24.77
CA ARG A 56 -10.79 -1.88 24.02
C ARG A 56 -11.94 -0.91 23.79
N CYS A 57 -13.18 -1.36 23.84
CA CYS A 57 -14.36 -0.51 23.79
C CYS A 57 -14.68 0.02 25.20
N SER A 58 -14.73 1.34 25.35
CA SER A 58 -15.15 1.98 26.59
C SER A 58 -16.65 2.28 26.60
N GLY A 59 -17.33 2.00 27.71
CA GLY A 59 -18.71 2.42 27.96
C GLY A 59 -19.77 1.48 27.38
N ASP A 60 -20.88 2.05 26.89
CA ASP A 60 -22.05 1.33 26.36
C ASP A 60 -21.96 1.08 24.84
N ALA A 61 -20.78 1.24 24.23
CA ALA A 61 -20.60 1.04 22.80
C ALA A 61 -20.59 -0.45 22.45
N GLU A 62 -21.46 -0.86 21.52
CA GLU A 62 -21.50 -2.25 21.03
C GLU A 62 -20.29 -2.51 20.13
N ASN A 63 -20.00 -1.62 19.17
CA ASN A 63 -18.80 -1.69 18.34
C ASN A 63 -17.96 -0.42 18.47
N CYS A 64 -16.65 -0.60 18.66
CA CYS A 64 -15.69 0.49 18.69
C CYS A 64 -14.58 0.28 17.65
N LEU A 65 -13.91 1.36 17.25
CA LEU A 65 -12.69 1.30 16.47
C LEU A 65 -11.55 0.76 17.34
N VAL A 66 -11.10 -0.45 17.05
CA VAL A 66 -9.99 -1.08 17.79
C VAL A 66 -8.63 -0.89 17.12
N GLY A 67 -8.60 -0.39 15.89
CA GLY A 67 -7.39 -0.12 15.13
C GLY A 67 -7.64 0.00 13.63
N VAL A 68 -6.57 -0.04 12.83
CA VAL A 68 -6.64 0.16 11.37
C VAL A 68 -5.80 -0.86 10.60
N VAL A 69 -6.30 -1.29 9.45
CA VAL A 69 -5.56 -2.06 8.44
C VAL A 69 -5.16 -1.12 7.32
N MET A 70 -3.88 -1.07 6.99
CA MET A 70 -3.36 -0.22 5.92
C MET A 70 -2.89 -1.08 4.75
N SER A 71 -3.19 -0.65 3.53
CA SER A 71 -2.70 -1.25 2.29
C SER A 71 -2.22 -0.15 1.36
N GLY A 72 -1.18 -0.44 0.59
CA GLY A 72 -0.70 0.41 -0.49
C GLY A 72 -0.56 -0.34 -1.79
N TRP A 73 -0.62 0.39 -2.90
CA TRP A 73 -0.34 -0.10 -4.25
C TRP A 73 0.71 0.78 -4.90
N SER A 74 1.64 0.17 -5.62
CA SER A 74 2.58 0.91 -6.46
C SER A 74 2.96 0.10 -7.69
N GLY A 75 3.12 0.81 -8.81
CA GLY A 75 3.57 0.22 -10.06
C GLY A 75 3.24 1.08 -11.28
N LEU A 76 2.85 0.44 -12.38
CA LEU A 76 2.56 1.10 -13.65
C LEU A 76 1.14 1.65 -13.62
N ASP A 77 0.98 2.96 -13.77
CA ASP A 77 -0.33 3.53 -14.02
C ASP A 77 -0.85 3.07 -15.39
N THR A 78 -2.00 2.38 -15.35
CA THR A 78 -2.71 1.88 -16.54
C THR A 78 -4.07 2.56 -16.74
N GLY A 79 -4.41 3.53 -15.88
CA GLY A 79 -5.75 4.12 -15.79
C GLY A 79 -6.80 3.21 -15.13
N ALA A 80 -6.38 2.08 -14.54
CA ALA A 80 -7.21 1.24 -13.68
C ALA A 80 -7.32 1.84 -12.26
N GLU A 81 -8.17 1.26 -11.41
CA GLU A 81 -8.34 1.69 -10.01
C GLU A 81 -7.01 1.63 -9.24
N TYR A 82 -6.25 0.55 -9.40
CA TYR A 82 -4.92 0.38 -8.78
C TYR A 82 -3.85 0.24 -9.86
N PRO A 83 -2.62 0.71 -9.62
CA PRO A 83 -1.52 0.55 -10.56
C PRO A 83 -1.27 -0.93 -10.85
N ALA A 84 -0.82 -1.27 -12.06
CA ALA A 84 -0.41 -2.62 -12.38
C ALA A 84 0.93 -2.95 -11.71
N ARG A 85 1.13 -4.22 -11.36
CA ARG A 85 2.39 -4.69 -10.77
C ARG A 85 3.60 -4.37 -11.64
N MET A 86 4.72 -4.08 -10.98
CA MET A 86 5.99 -3.74 -11.61
C MET A 86 7.09 -4.69 -11.10
N PRO A 87 7.19 -5.91 -11.68
CA PRO A 87 8.24 -6.83 -11.30
C PRO A 87 9.62 -6.20 -11.55
N PHE A 88 10.57 -6.50 -10.66
CA PHE A 88 11.97 -6.07 -10.73
C PHE A 88 12.26 -4.58 -10.51
N ALA A 89 11.25 -3.75 -10.21
CA ALA A 89 11.49 -2.36 -9.87
C ALA A 89 12.15 -2.22 -8.49
N ASP A 90 13.02 -1.21 -8.37
CA ASP A 90 13.65 -0.78 -7.12
C ASP A 90 13.01 0.54 -6.69
N PHE A 91 12.47 0.60 -5.47
CA PHE A 91 11.83 1.79 -4.90
C PHE A 91 11.66 1.66 -3.39
N THR A 92 11.37 2.77 -2.73
CA THR A 92 10.97 2.80 -1.32
C THR A 92 9.54 3.29 -1.17
N VAL A 93 8.84 2.79 -0.15
CA VAL A 93 7.50 3.21 0.22
C VAL A 93 7.50 3.73 1.65
N GLU A 94 7.01 4.95 1.83
CA GLU A 94 6.75 5.57 3.12
C GLU A 94 5.23 5.73 3.26
N ALA A 95 4.69 5.44 4.44
CA ALA A 95 3.26 5.46 4.67
C ALA A 95 2.93 6.04 6.05
N VAL A 96 2.14 7.11 6.07
CA VAL A 96 1.82 7.86 7.29
C VAL A 96 0.31 8.04 7.41
N LEU A 97 -0.24 7.64 8.55
CA LEU A 97 -1.60 7.99 8.96
C LEU A 97 -1.53 9.19 9.90
N MET A 98 -2.26 10.25 9.56
CA MET A 98 -2.41 11.47 10.35
C MET A 98 -3.79 11.51 11.00
N GLU A 99 -3.87 11.96 12.26
CA GLU A 99 -5.08 12.39 12.96
C GLU A 99 -5.07 13.93 13.00
N GLY A 100 -5.87 14.59 12.15
CA GLY A 100 -5.75 16.03 11.95
C GLY A 100 -4.33 16.43 11.53
N ASN A 101 -3.56 17.03 12.44
CA ASN A 101 -2.16 17.41 12.20
C ASN A 101 -1.14 16.56 12.99
N ASP A 102 -1.61 15.61 13.79
CA ASP A 102 -0.77 14.74 14.60
C ASP A 102 -0.52 13.42 13.85
N VAL A 103 0.68 12.88 13.95
CA VAL A 103 1.00 11.56 13.37
C VAL A 103 0.36 10.50 14.23
N ALA A 104 -0.58 9.73 13.66
CA ALA A 104 -1.19 8.59 14.31
C ALA A 104 -0.34 7.32 14.13
N ILE A 105 0.13 7.10 12.89
CA ILE A 105 1.01 5.97 12.56
C ILE A 105 2.05 6.43 11.56
N ASP A 106 3.32 6.24 11.88
CA ASP A 106 4.44 6.28 10.93
C ASP A 106 4.91 4.84 10.67
N TYR A 107 4.47 4.27 9.55
CA TYR A 107 4.77 2.88 9.22
C TYR A 107 6.21 2.77 8.70
N PRO A 108 6.96 1.72 9.08
CA PRO A 108 8.34 1.59 8.63
C PRO A 108 8.51 1.67 7.12
N THR A 109 9.58 2.35 6.70
CA THR A 109 9.94 2.44 5.28
C THR A 109 10.13 1.04 4.69
N ILE A 110 9.37 0.74 3.65
CA ILE A 110 9.50 -0.50 2.89
C ILE A 110 10.51 -0.26 1.78
N THR A 111 11.57 -1.07 1.75
CA THR A 111 12.54 -1.07 0.66
C THR A 111 12.26 -2.25 -0.25
N VAL A 112 12.04 -1.98 -1.53
CA VAL A 112 11.87 -2.99 -2.56
C VAL A 112 13.11 -3.00 -3.43
N THR A 113 13.75 -4.16 -3.54
CA THR A 113 14.87 -4.38 -4.46
C THR A 113 14.62 -5.63 -5.27
N ASN A 114 14.47 -5.47 -6.58
CA ASN A 114 14.25 -6.55 -7.53
C ASN A 114 13.13 -7.50 -7.06
N THR A 115 11.92 -6.97 -6.84
CA THR A 115 10.72 -7.62 -6.25
C THR A 115 10.79 -7.96 -4.76
N VAL A 116 11.97 -8.01 -4.13
CA VAL A 116 12.08 -8.37 -2.71
C VAL A 116 11.80 -7.14 -1.85
N ALA A 117 10.70 -7.16 -1.10
CA ALA A 117 10.34 -6.12 -0.15
C ALA A 117 10.81 -6.49 1.25
N THR A 118 11.46 -5.56 1.96
CA THR A 118 11.89 -5.71 3.35
C THR A 118 11.69 -4.43 4.13
N TRP A 119 11.29 -4.55 5.38
CA TRP A 119 11.13 -3.43 6.29
C TRP A 119 11.36 -3.89 7.73
N ASP A 120 12.04 -3.06 8.51
CA ASP A 120 12.33 -3.32 9.92
C ASP A 120 11.30 -2.60 10.80
N SER A 121 10.89 -3.22 11.90
CA SER A 121 9.87 -2.64 12.80
C SER A 121 10.27 -1.26 13.30
N ASN A 122 9.31 -0.34 13.40
CA ASN A 122 9.50 0.94 14.07
C ASN A 122 9.48 0.71 15.60
N GLY A 123 10.66 0.58 16.21
CA GLY A 123 10.77 0.39 17.67
C GLY A 123 10.29 -0.98 18.20
N GLY A 124 9.98 -1.95 17.34
CA GLY A 124 9.64 -3.33 17.71
C GLY A 124 8.16 -3.62 17.96
N LEU A 125 7.26 -2.63 17.78
CA LEU A 125 5.82 -2.79 18.06
C LEU A 125 5.08 -3.46 16.89
N PHE A 126 5.22 -2.91 15.68
CA PHE A 126 4.63 -3.44 14.46
C PHE A 126 5.54 -3.19 13.25
N GLY A 127 5.13 -3.73 12.10
CA GLY A 127 5.78 -3.42 10.83
C GLY A 127 7.19 -3.97 10.67
N SER A 128 7.54 -5.16 11.18
CA SER A 128 8.68 -5.89 10.63
C SER A 128 8.20 -6.90 9.62
N GLY A 129 8.87 -7.05 8.48
CA GLY A 129 8.56 -8.13 7.57
C GLY A 129 9.40 -8.17 6.31
N SER A 130 9.08 -9.18 5.51
CA SER A 130 9.62 -9.37 4.19
C SER A 130 8.55 -9.98 3.29
N GLY A 131 8.59 -9.69 2.00
CA GLY A 131 7.68 -10.24 1.02
C GLY A 131 8.16 -10.03 -0.40
N TYR A 132 7.29 -10.34 -1.36
CA TYR A 132 7.54 -10.12 -2.77
C TYR A 132 6.54 -9.09 -3.30
N TRP A 133 7.03 -7.90 -3.65
CA TRP A 133 6.22 -6.88 -4.28
C TRP A 133 5.95 -7.25 -5.75
N GLY A 134 4.70 -7.24 -6.18
CA GLY A 134 4.36 -7.58 -7.56
C GLY A 134 4.04 -9.06 -7.80
N ASP A 135 4.18 -9.93 -6.78
CA ASP A 135 3.93 -11.36 -6.92
C ASP A 135 2.44 -11.63 -7.20
N TYR A 136 1.58 -11.09 -6.33
CA TYR A 136 0.11 -11.13 -6.44
C TYR A 136 -0.46 -9.72 -6.60
N GLY A 137 -0.30 -9.15 -7.80
CA GLY A 137 -0.72 -7.77 -8.07
C GLY A 137 0.25 -6.75 -7.47
N SER A 138 -0.14 -5.48 -7.43
CA SER A 138 0.67 -4.35 -6.92
C SER A 138 0.40 -4.03 -5.45
N GLU A 139 -0.54 -4.75 -4.82
CA GLU A 139 -0.92 -4.53 -3.41
C GLU A 139 0.19 -4.96 -2.47
N PHE A 140 0.37 -4.18 -1.42
CA PHE A 140 1.19 -4.49 -0.28
C PHE A 140 0.44 -4.17 1.01
N ALA A 141 0.15 -5.21 1.80
CA ALA A 141 -0.50 -5.07 3.09
C ALA A 141 0.51 -4.64 4.17
N MET A 142 0.22 -3.53 4.85
CA MET A 142 1.03 -2.99 5.93
C MET A 142 0.51 -3.51 7.27
N GLY A 143 0.94 -4.74 7.60
CA GLY A 143 0.44 -5.46 8.77
C GLY A 143 0.83 -4.82 10.11
N GLY A 144 -0.15 -4.67 11.00
CA GLY A 144 0.10 -4.27 12.38
C GLY A 144 0.45 -5.43 13.34
N SER A 145 0.40 -5.16 14.64
CA SER A 145 0.83 -6.07 15.70
C SER A 145 -0.20 -7.14 16.08
N VAL A 146 -1.50 -6.87 15.89
CA VAL A 146 -2.59 -7.76 16.29
C VAL A 146 -3.23 -8.43 15.08
N PHE A 147 -3.47 -9.73 15.17
CA PHE A 147 -4.17 -10.51 14.16
C PHE A 147 -5.63 -10.74 14.56
N ASP A 148 -6.53 -10.49 13.61
CA ASP A 148 -7.94 -10.87 13.66
C ASP A 148 -8.27 -11.75 12.45
N ALA A 149 -9.07 -12.80 12.65
CA ALA A 149 -9.39 -13.74 11.59
C ALA A 149 -10.21 -13.11 10.44
N ASN A 150 -10.97 -12.05 10.72
CA ASN A 150 -11.82 -11.38 9.73
C ASN A 150 -11.11 -10.21 9.03
N PHE A 151 -10.19 -9.53 9.74
CA PHE A 151 -9.56 -8.29 9.26
C PHE A 151 -8.08 -8.47 8.90
N GLY A 152 -7.46 -9.59 9.26
CA GLY A 152 -6.02 -9.78 9.11
C GLY A 152 -5.23 -9.06 10.21
N LYS A 153 -4.00 -8.63 9.88
CA LYS A 153 -3.16 -7.89 10.83
C LYS A 153 -3.47 -6.40 10.77
N TYR A 154 -3.77 -5.79 11.91
CA TYR A 154 -4.09 -4.37 12.03
C TYR A 154 -3.21 -3.71 13.11
N VAL A 155 -2.98 -2.40 13.00
CA VAL A 155 -2.32 -1.59 14.02
C VAL A 155 -3.39 -1.20 15.04
N PRO A 156 -3.30 -1.67 16.30
CA PRO A 156 -4.23 -1.30 17.35
C PRO A 156 -4.25 0.20 17.62
N LYS A 157 -5.41 0.73 17.99
CA LYS A 157 -5.57 2.14 18.34
C LYS A 157 -4.72 2.57 19.54
N ASP A 158 -4.47 1.66 20.49
CA ASP A 158 -3.59 1.88 21.64
C ASP A 158 -2.09 1.95 21.27
N GLU A 159 -1.75 1.61 20.03
CA GLU A 159 -0.39 1.77 19.47
C GLU A 159 -0.26 3.00 18.58
N PHE A 160 -1.27 3.87 18.51
CA PHE A 160 -1.15 5.14 17.80
C PHE A 160 -0.27 6.10 18.59
N ASP A 161 0.53 6.89 17.86
CA ASP A 161 1.32 7.97 18.45
C ASP A 161 0.45 9.21 18.81
N SER A 162 -0.74 9.31 18.19
CA SER A 162 -1.75 10.33 18.46
C SER A 162 -2.78 9.85 19.50
N ALA A 163 -3.78 10.67 19.81
CA ALA A 163 -4.81 10.33 20.80
C ALA A 163 -5.77 9.22 20.33
N GLY A 164 -5.94 9.09 19.01
CA GLY A 164 -6.93 8.22 18.41
C GLY A 164 -8.35 8.75 18.59
N ASP A 165 -8.55 10.07 18.66
CA ASP A 165 -9.86 10.66 18.90
C ASP A 165 -10.72 10.70 17.64
N TYR A 166 -12.02 10.94 17.83
CA TYR A 166 -12.94 11.18 16.71
C TYR A 166 -12.51 12.39 15.89
N GLY A 167 -12.74 12.31 14.59
CA GLY A 167 -12.50 13.37 13.63
C GLY A 167 -11.82 12.84 12.38
N CYS A 168 -11.07 13.73 11.76
CA CYS A 168 -10.52 13.55 10.44
C CYS A 168 -9.16 12.84 10.47
N TYR A 169 -9.02 11.80 9.64
CA TYR A 169 -7.78 11.08 9.43
C TYR A 169 -7.40 11.12 7.95
N SER A 170 -6.10 11.27 7.66
CA SER A 170 -5.57 11.16 6.30
C SER A 170 -4.45 10.15 6.24
N PHE A 171 -4.47 9.28 5.24
CA PHE A 171 -3.43 8.29 5.01
C PHE A 171 -2.69 8.63 3.74
N THR A 172 -1.39 8.89 3.87
CA THR A 172 -0.52 9.29 2.77
C THR A 172 0.49 8.19 2.50
N ILE A 173 0.57 7.75 1.25
CA ILE A 173 1.65 6.88 0.77
C ILE A 173 2.55 7.69 -0.16
N THR A 174 3.85 7.63 0.06
CA THR A 174 4.86 8.20 -0.82
C THR A 174 5.78 7.11 -1.34
N VAL A 175 5.92 7.03 -2.67
CA VAL A 175 6.83 6.12 -3.35
C VAL A 175 7.97 6.91 -3.95
N SER A 176 9.20 6.53 -3.62
CA SER A 176 10.42 7.14 -4.14
C SER A 176 11.24 6.14 -4.94
N GLN A 177 11.69 6.55 -6.11
CA GLN A 177 12.53 5.74 -6.99
C GLN A 177 13.69 6.58 -7.52
N GLU A 178 14.89 6.01 -7.56
CA GLU A 178 16.09 6.72 -8.03
C GLU A 178 15.89 7.19 -9.49
N GLY A 179 16.19 8.45 -9.75
CA GLY A 179 16.05 9.06 -11.08
C GLY A 179 14.63 9.54 -11.42
N SER A 180 13.66 9.37 -10.52
CA SER A 180 12.27 9.81 -10.67
C SER A 180 11.86 10.76 -9.54
N ASN A 181 10.82 11.57 -9.78
CA ASN A 181 10.19 12.34 -8.71
C ASN A 181 9.35 11.40 -7.83
N PRO A 182 9.25 11.66 -6.51
CA PRO A 182 8.35 10.92 -5.65
C PRO A 182 6.89 11.02 -6.13
N LEU A 183 6.17 9.92 -6.02
CA LEU A 183 4.73 9.83 -6.25
C LEU A 183 4.04 9.74 -4.90
N THR A 184 2.90 10.42 -4.78
CA THR A 184 2.14 10.43 -3.52
C THR A 184 0.67 10.23 -3.80
N ASP A 185 0.02 9.41 -2.97
CA ASP A 185 -1.43 9.32 -2.87
C ASP A 185 -1.88 9.68 -1.45
N THR A 186 -3.09 10.23 -1.31
CA THR A 186 -3.67 10.52 0.01
C THR A 186 -5.16 10.23 0.02
N SER A 187 -5.56 9.32 0.90
CA SER A 187 -6.95 9.00 1.20
C SER A 187 -7.40 9.59 2.54
N TYR A 188 -8.70 9.85 2.67
CA TYR A 188 -9.28 10.56 3.81
C TYR A 188 -10.40 9.76 4.46
N TYR A 189 -10.49 9.88 5.78
CA TYR A 189 -11.42 9.15 6.62
C TYR A 189 -12.00 10.03 7.72
N GLU A 190 -13.29 9.86 7.99
CA GLU A 190 -13.95 10.44 9.15
C GLU A 190 -14.22 9.34 10.17
N TYR A 191 -13.62 9.48 11.35
CA TYR A 191 -13.90 8.65 12.52
C TYR A 191 -14.95 9.33 13.39
N SER A 192 -16.15 8.76 13.47
CA SER A 192 -17.28 9.34 14.19
C SER A 192 -18.04 8.28 14.99
N THR A 193 -19.08 8.70 15.71
CA THR A 193 -19.95 7.79 16.47
C THR A 193 -21.43 8.06 16.15
N SER A 194 -22.23 7.01 16.08
CA SER A 194 -23.68 7.09 15.90
C SER A 194 -24.36 5.94 16.64
N ASN A 195 -25.38 6.24 17.45
CA ASN A 195 -26.08 5.25 18.27
C ASN A 195 -25.13 4.35 19.08
N SER A 196 -24.11 4.95 19.71
CA SER A 196 -23.07 4.24 20.47
C SER A 196 -22.25 3.25 19.64
N ASN A 197 -22.20 3.39 18.32
CA ASN A 197 -21.33 2.61 17.46
C ASN A 197 -20.34 3.53 16.75
N ASP A 198 -19.07 3.13 16.77
CA ASP A 198 -18.02 3.80 16.04
C ASP A 198 -18.16 3.57 14.55
N ILE A 199 -17.79 4.58 13.76
CA ILE A 199 -17.87 4.57 12.31
C ILE A 199 -16.55 5.10 11.76
N TRP A 200 -15.90 4.28 10.93
CA TRP A 200 -14.77 4.71 10.10
C TRP A 200 -15.23 4.78 8.64
N ALA A 201 -15.46 5.99 8.14
CA ALA A 201 -16.00 6.21 6.80
C ALA A 201 -14.95 6.87 5.90
N SER A 202 -14.79 6.36 4.68
CA SER A 202 -14.00 7.06 3.65
C SER A 202 -14.75 8.31 3.17
N VAL A 203 -14.02 9.41 3.08
CA VAL A 203 -14.53 10.72 2.64
C VAL A 203 -13.63 11.28 1.53
N SER A 204 -14.10 12.28 0.78
CA SER A 204 -13.31 12.87 -0.31
C SER A 204 -12.18 13.79 0.18
N SER A 205 -12.29 14.29 1.42
CA SER A 205 -11.37 15.23 2.03
C SER A 205 -11.66 15.34 3.52
N CYS A 206 -10.63 15.69 4.29
CA CYS A 206 -10.73 16.14 5.68
C CYS A 206 -10.75 17.67 5.77
#